data_AF-A0A1W9WIS3-F1
#
_entry.id   AF-A0A1W9WIS3-F1
#
_cell.length_a   1.000
_cell.length_b   1.000
_cell.length_c   1.000
_cell.angle_alpha   90.00
_cell.angle_beta   90.00
_cell.angle_gamma   90.00
#
_symmetry.space_group_name_H-M   'P 1'
#
loop_
_entity.id
_entity.type
_entity.pdbx_description
1 polymer ?
#
loop_
_entity_poly.entity_id
_entity_poly.type
_entity_poly.pdbx_seq_one_letter_code
_entity_poly.pdbx_strand_id
1 'polypeptide(L)'
;MVWLMMIIQPFGEVITMVREQLLKVQCLESLKHGKKDLGNYVIIRHDDLPNREGYQGTTFSAYTHLYTVTDGLEAGGKVLRGTIIGEQGSTGNSSGTHLHFQIDKDRSIRPFNHPYWLGDPDSGDTPLVAQYTYNPMRLIEAHSVETEFDYNLHTEYYSNQNLTEPSSEEYYSETEIDFEWFDSSPIPYGTPAPFSVRWEGRTPFLRQGGWIFYVTTGDGIRLQINNELVIDEWHTQDVGVNTYEYHWLLSSRQRPIVEMEYFDVNNPAVAQLAWQRVPDVYLPIIMKSILLIPTPDPYPFHRK
;
A
#
# COMPACT_ATOMS: atom_id res chain seq x y z
N MET A 1 9.37 -1.96 -23.02
CA MET A 1 9.25 -2.11 -21.54
C MET A 1 8.52 -3.43 -21.29
N VAL A 2 9.14 -4.40 -20.62
CA VAL A 2 8.52 -5.73 -20.41
C VAL A 2 7.29 -5.56 -19.51
N TRP A 3 6.12 -5.98 -19.99
CA TRP A 3 4.82 -5.85 -19.31
C TRP A 3 4.70 -6.87 -18.17
N LEU A 4 5.55 -6.72 -17.17
CA LEU A 4 5.62 -7.54 -15.99
C LEU A 4 5.52 -6.64 -14.76
N MET A 5 4.58 -6.94 -13.86
CA MET A 5 4.57 -6.30 -12.55
C MET A 5 5.34 -7.21 -11.59
N MET A 6 6.55 -6.79 -11.22
CA MET A 6 7.26 -7.34 -10.08
C MET A 6 6.78 -6.58 -8.85
N ILE A 7 5.99 -7.25 -8.00
CA ILE A 7 5.65 -6.68 -6.70
C ILE A 7 6.73 -7.13 -5.73
N ILE A 8 7.61 -6.21 -5.34
CA ILE A 8 8.59 -6.44 -4.28
C ILE A 8 7.86 -6.14 -2.97
N GLN A 9 7.61 -7.18 -2.19
CA GLN A 9 7.05 -7.10 -0.85
C GLN A 9 7.95 -7.92 0.09
N PRO A 10 7.89 -7.68 1.42
CA PRO A 10 8.58 -8.50 2.40
C PRO A 10 8.30 -10.00 2.21
N PHE A 11 9.28 -10.83 2.57
CA PHE A 11 9.13 -12.28 2.54
C PHE A 11 7.97 -12.72 3.43
N GLY A 12 7.13 -13.63 2.92
CA GLY A 12 5.98 -14.17 3.66
C GLY A 12 4.74 -13.28 3.63
N GLU A 13 4.71 -12.19 2.85
CA GLU A 13 3.46 -11.44 2.66
C GLU A 13 2.40 -12.29 1.98
N VAL A 14 1.19 -12.32 2.56
CA VAL A 14 0.08 -13.12 2.04
C VAL A 14 -0.62 -12.42 0.89
N ILE A 15 -0.75 -13.13 -0.22
CA ILE A 15 -1.46 -12.67 -1.41
C ILE A 15 -2.93 -13.06 -1.27
N THR A 16 -3.83 -12.09 -1.41
CA THR A 16 -5.26 -12.27 -1.14
C THR A 16 -6.09 -11.95 -2.38
N MET A 17 -7.13 -12.74 -2.62
CA MET A 17 -8.06 -12.52 -3.72
C MET A 17 -8.97 -11.32 -3.51
N VAL A 18 -9.17 -10.55 -4.57
CA VAL A 18 -9.98 -9.34 -4.55
C VAL A 18 -11.39 -9.54 -5.09
N ARG A 19 -11.67 -10.67 -5.75
CA ARG A 19 -12.98 -11.04 -6.34
C ARG A 19 -13.20 -12.56 -6.27
N GLU A 20 -14.46 -12.99 -6.34
CA GLU A 20 -14.83 -14.41 -6.46
C GLU A 20 -14.56 -14.91 -7.88
N GLN A 21 -13.74 -15.94 -8.03
CA GLN A 21 -13.22 -16.39 -9.34
C GLN A 21 -12.91 -17.90 -9.33
N LEU A 22 -12.73 -18.49 -10.52
CA LEU A 22 -12.37 -19.90 -10.66
C LEU A 22 -10.85 -20.07 -10.62
N LEU A 23 -10.37 -20.99 -9.79
CA LEU A 23 -8.96 -21.36 -9.71
C LEU A 23 -8.57 -22.39 -10.75
N LYS A 24 -7.36 -22.23 -11.26
CA LYS A 24 -6.59 -23.31 -11.88
C LYS A 24 -5.23 -23.39 -11.18
N VAL A 25 -5.17 -24.19 -10.12
CA VAL A 25 -3.91 -24.49 -9.43
C VAL A 25 -3.16 -25.56 -10.22
N GLN A 26 -1.86 -25.36 -10.41
CA GLN A 26 -0.99 -26.43 -10.87
C GLN A 26 0.34 -26.27 -10.14
N CYS A 27 0.62 -27.16 -9.20
CA CYS A 27 1.92 -27.25 -8.54
C CYS A 27 2.81 -28.14 -9.43
N LEU A 28 3.76 -27.55 -10.14
CA LEU A 28 4.82 -28.30 -10.83
C LEU A 28 6.13 -28.04 -10.10
N GLU A 29 6.56 -28.98 -9.26
CA GLU A 29 7.98 -29.12 -8.95
C GLU A 29 8.63 -29.86 -10.13
N SER A 30 9.66 -29.30 -10.78
CA SER A 30 10.61 -30.16 -11.49
C SER A 30 12.01 -29.56 -11.60
N LEU A 31 12.90 -30.11 -10.77
CA LEU A 31 14.24 -30.62 -11.05
C LEU A 31 15.13 -29.82 -12.02
N LYS A 32 16.29 -29.43 -11.46
CA LYS A 32 17.55 -29.08 -12.12
C LYS A 32 17.82 -29.90 -13.40
N HIS A 33 17.33 -29.44 -14.54
CA HIS A 33 17.96 -29.41 -15.88
C HIS A 33 16.89 -29.31 -16.97
N GLY A 34 16.79 -28.13 -17.60
CA GLY A 34 16.01 -27.90 -18.81
C GLY A 34 14.95 -26.82 -18.66
N LYS A 35 15.26 -25.61 -19.15
CA LYS A 35 14.35 -24.46 -19.40
C LYS A 35 12.88 -24.65 -18.94
N LYS A 36 12.56 -24.19 -17.72
CA LYS A 36 11.22 -23.83 -17.17
C LYS A 36 11.32 -23.83 -15.64
N ASP A 37 11.26 -22.69 -14.96
CA ASP A 37 10.97 -22.76 -13.53
C ASP A 37 10.30 -21.51 -12.96
N LEU A 38 8.98 -21.61 -12.76
CA LEU A 38 8.11 -20.59 -12.16
C LEU A 38 8.01 -20.74 -10.64
N GLY A 39 8.64 -21.79 -10.08
CA GLY A 39 8.46 -22.19 -8.71
C GLY A 39 7.02 -22.55 -8.41
N ASN A 40 6.58 -22.22 -7.20
CA ASN A 40 5.18 -22.36 -6.82
C ASN A 40 4.36 -21.26 -7.49
N TYR A 41 3.23 -21.64 -8.11
CA TYR A 41 2.36 -20.69 -8.78
C TYR A 41 0.87 -21.02 -8.67
N VAL A 42 0.05 -19.97 -8.76
CA VAL A 42 -1.40 -20.04 -8.85
C VAL A 42 -1.85 -19.29 -10.09
N ILE A 43 -2.74 -19.91 -10.87
CA ILE A 43 -3.43 -19.25 -11.97
C ILE A 43 -4.90 -19.16 -11.63
N ILE A 44 -5.51 -18.02 -11.91
CA ILE A 44 -6.92 -17.75 -11.63
C ILE A 44 -7.57 -17.33 -12.92
N ARG A 45 -8.65 -18.03 -13.28
CA ARG A 45 -9.51 -17.74 -14.41
C ARG A 45 -10.56 -16.73 -13.97
N HIS A 46 -10.70 -15.68 -14.77
CA HIS A 46 -11.73 -14.67 -14.61
C HIS A 46 -12.64 -14.67 -15.82
N ASP A 47 -13.92 -14.96 -15.62
CA ASP A 47 -14.87 -15.06 -16.74
C ASP A 47 -15.42 -13.69 -17.18
N ASP A 48 -15.42 -12.69 -16.28
CA ASP A 48 -16.08 -11.41 -16.50
C ASP A 48 -15.21 -10.23 -15.99
N LEU A 49 -14.02 -10.01 -16.58
CA LEU A 49 -13.21 -8.80 -16.31
C LEU A 49 -13.56 -7.70 -17.34
N PRO A 50 -14.40 -6.70 -17.00
CA PRO A 50 -14.82 -5.64 -17.92
C PRO A 50 -13.73 -4.58 -18.13
N ASN A 51 -13.00 -4.62 -19.24
CA ASN A 51 -12.04 -3.54 -19.55
C ASN A 51 -12.74 -2.25 -20.03
N ARG A 52 -12.06 -1.09 -19.96
CA ARG A 52 -12.55 0.21 -20.47
C ARG A 52 -12.91 0.19 -21.96
N GLU A 53 -12.46 -0.83 -22.69
CA GLU A 53 -12.76 -1.06 -24.12
C GLU A 53 -13.96 -2.01 -24.33
N GLY A 54 -14.67 -2.41 -23.28
CA GLY A 54 -15.90 -3.22 -23.37
C GLY A 54 -15.69 -4.72 -23.63
N TYR A 55 -14.49 -5.27 -23.41
CA TYR A 55 -14.21 -6.68 -23.60
C TYR A 55 -14.90 -7.55 -22.54
N GLN A 56 -15.67 -8.54 -23.00
CA GLN A 56 -16.40 -9.54 -22.19
C GLN A 56 -15.85 -10.95 -22.45
N GLY A 57 -14.57 -11.17 -22.16
CA GLY A 57 -13.94 -12.47 -22.41
C GLY A 57 -13.17 -12.99 -21.21
N THR A 58 -12.91 -14.30 -21.21
CA THR A 58 -12.17 -14.97 -20.16
C THR A 58 -10.72 -14.47 -20.13
N THR A 59 -10.25 -14.09 -18.94
CA THR A 59 -8.87 -13.67 -18.70
C THR A 59 -8.25 -14.53 -17.60
N PHE A 60 -6.93 -14.53 -17.49
CA PHE A 60 -6.24 -15.32 -16.46
C PHE A 60 -5.20 -14.48 -15.75
N SER A 61 -5.18 -14.49 -14.42
CA SER A 61 -4.07 -13.90 -13.66
C SER A 61 -3.13 -15.00 -13.19
N ALA A 62 -1.83 -14.81 -13.37
CA ALA A 62 -0.78 -15.71 -12.91
C ALA A 62 0.01 -15.06 -11.76
N TYR A 63 0.22 -15.83 -10.69
CA TYR A 63 1.00 -15.48 -9.51
C TYR A 63 2.11 -16.52 -9.37
N THR A 64 3.37 -16.14 -9.59
CA THR A 64 4.51 -17.09 -9.60
C THR A 64 5.61 -16.68 -8.63
N HIS A 65 6.59 -17.57 -8.41
CA HIS A 65 7.64 -17.46 -7.39
C HIS A 65 7.12 -17.43 -5.94
N LEU A 66 5.93 -17.99 -5.71
CA LEU A 66 5.34 -18.04 -4.37
C LEU A 66 6.23 -18.83 -3.42
N TYR A 67 6.31 -18.43 -2.15
CA TYR A 67 6.96 -19.25 -1.13
C TYR A 67 6.14 -20.51 -0.88
N THR A 68 4.84 -20.34 -0.65
CA THR A 68 3.86 -21.42 -0.44
C THR A 68 2.58 -21.13 -1.22
N VAL A 69 1.87 -22.18 -1.63
CA VAL A 69 0.47 -22.10 -2.06
C VAL A 69 -0.39 -22.53 -0.88
N THR A 70 -1.50 -21.84 -0.64
CA THR A 70 -2.39 -22.16 0.49
C THR A 70 -2.97 -23.57 0.33
N ASP A 71 -2.92 -24.35 1.41
CA ASP A 71 -3.49 -25.70 1.45
C ASP A 71 -5.00 -25.68 1.16
N GLY A 72 -5.49 -26.69 0.42
CA GLY A 72 -6.89 -26.81 0.03
C GLY A 72 -7.29 -26.02 -1.22
N LEU A 73 -6.36 -25.31 -1.87
CA LEU A 73 -6.58 -24.74 -3.19
C LEU A 73 -6.35 -25.81 -4.28
N GLU A 74 -7.45 -26.39 -4.75
CA GLU A 74 -7.41 -27.41 -5.79
C GLU A 74 -7.74 -26.83 -7.19
N ALA A 75 -7.18 -27.44 -8.22
CA ALA A 75 -7.46 -27.08 -9.61
C ALA A 75 -8.96 -27.25 -9.92
N GLY A 76 -9.59 -26.19 -10.42
CA GLY A 76 -11.03 -26.17 -10.66
C GLY A 76 -11.87 -25.72 -9.46
N GLY A 77 -11.25 -25.46 -8.30
CA GLY A 77 -11.91 -24.86 -7.15
C GLY A 77 -12.35 -23.41 -7.39
N LYS A 78 -13.22 -22.87 -6.54
CA LYS A 78 -13.54 -21.43 -6.52
C LYS A 78 -12.73 -20.74 -5.41
N VAL A 79 -12.14 -19.60 -5.71
CA VAL A 79 -11.68 -18.66 -4.68
C VAL A 79 -12.74 -17.62 -4.42
N LEU A 80 -12.95 -17.30 -3.15
CA LEU A 80 -13.75 -16.16 -2.74
C LEU A 80 -12.86 -14.92 -2.56
N ARG A 81 -13.47 -13.74 -2.62
CA ARG A 81 -12.80 -12.51 -2.19
C ARG A 81 -12.33 -12.67 -0.74
N GLY A 82 -11.08 -12.30 -0.46
CA GLY A 82 -10.46 -12.45 0.85
C GLY A 82 -9.73 -13.78 1.06
N THR A 83 -9.83 -14.73 0.12
CA THR A 83 -9.08 -15.99 0.20
C THR A 83 -7.58 -15.72 0.03
N ILE A 84 -6.77 -16.22 0.95
CA ILE A 84 -5.31 -16.22 0.79
C ILE A 84 -4.95 -17.30 -0.23
N ILE A 85 -4.16 -16.94 -1.24
CA ILE A 85 -3.77 -17.86 -2.32
C ILE A 85 -2.34 -18.39 -2.19
N GLY A 86 -1.52 -17.73 -1.39
CA GLY A 86 -0.14 -18.11 -1.15
C GLY A 86 0.64 -16.99 -0.49
N GLU A 87 1.88 -17.28 -0.15
CA GLU A 87 2.82 -16.32 0.41
C GLU A 87 3.83 -15.90 -0.65
N GLN A 88 4.22 -14.63 -0.64
CA GLN A 88 5.28 -14.12 -1.48
C GLN A 88 6.63 -14.73 -1.09
N GLY A 89 7.40 -15.13 -2.10
CA GLY A 89 8.68 -15.77 -1.89
C GLY A 89 9.65 -15.61 -3.05
N SER A 90 10.54 -16.59 -3.15
CA SER A 90 11.54 -16.70 -4.21
C SER A 90 11.74 -18.19 -4.51
N THR A 91 10.79 -18.80 -5.21
CA THR A 91 10.89 -20.18 -5.67
C THR A 91 11.08 -20.25 -7.19
N GLY A 92 11.65 -21.36 -7.69
CA GLY A 92 12.01 -21.51 -9.09
C GLY A 92 13.15 -20.58 -9.51
N ASN A 93 13.08 -20.03 -10.73
CA ASN A 93 14.13 -19.16 -11.28
C ASN A 93 13.92 -17.69 -10.87
N SER A 94 14.09 -17.41 -9.58
CA SER A 94 13.96 -16.07 -8.99
C SER A 94 15.27 -15.63 -8.35
N SER A 95 15.67 -14.37 -8.57
CA SER A 95 16.92 -13.79 -8.01
C SER A 95 16.74 -13.13 -6.64
N GLY A 96 15.52 -13.10 -6.10
CA GLY A 96 15.20 -12.51 -4.81
C GLY A 96 13.69 -12.54 -4.53
N THR A 97 13.28 -12.19 -3.31
CA THR A 97 11.86 -12.21 -2.92
C THR A 97 11.04 -11.21 -3.72
N HIS A 98 10.22 -11.71 -4.65
CA HIS A 98 9.30 -10.91 -5.46
C HIS A 98 8.14 -11.76 -5.95
N LEU A 99 6.97 -11.13 -6.15
CA LEU A 99 5.87 -11.74 -6.86
C LEU A 99 5.98 -11.37 -8.35
N HIS A 100 5.99 -12.39 -9.21
CA HIS A 100 5.80 -12.20 -10.64
C HIS A 100 4.30 -12.31 -10.94
N PHE A 101 3.72 -11.19 -11.37
CA PHE A 101 2.29 -11.05 -11.65
C PHE A 101 2.03 -10.71 -13.13
N GLN A 102 1.18 -11.50 -13.77
CA GLN A 102 0.83 -11.37 -15.19
C GLN A 102 -0.68 -11.56 -15.40
N ILE A 103 -1.25 -10.86 -16.38
CA ILE A 103 -2.65 -11.01 -16.80
C ILE A 103 -2.71 -11.41 -18.28
N ASP A 104 -3.29 -12.57 -18.56
CA ASP A 104 -3.45 -13.15 -19.88
C ASP A 104 -4.87 -12.93 -20.44
N LYS A 105 -4.95 -12.76 -21.75
CA LYS A 105 -6.18 -12.88 -22.55
C LYS A 105 -6.57 -14.35 -22.73
N ASP A 106 -7.77 -14.60 -23.26
CA ASP A 106 -8.31 -15.96 -23.41
C ASP A 106 -7.30 -16.91 -24.09
N ARG A 107 -7.14 -18.07 -23.47
CA ARG A 107 -6.15 -19.11 -23.79
C ARG A 107 -6.60 -20.02 -24.93
N SER A 108 -7.79 -19.83 -25.48
CA SER A 108 -8.29 -20.58 -26.64
C SER A 108 -7.37 -20.52 -27.87
N ILE A 109 -6.44 -19.56 -27.92
CA ILE A 109 -5.53 -19.34 -29.05
C ILE A 109 -4.18 -20.10 -28.90
N ARG A 110 -3.81 -20.63 -27.72
CA ARG A 110 -2.56 -21.43 -27.56
C ARG A 110 -2.68 -22.63 -26.61
N PRO A 111 -2.28 -23.83 -27.04
CA PRO A 111 -2.12 -24.99 -26.17
C PRO A 111 -0.77 -24.93 -25.43
N PHE A 112 -0.81 -24.85 -24.10
CA PHE A 112 0.25 -25.26 -23.16
C PHE A 112 1.66 -24.63 -23.29
N ASN A 113 1.94 -23.55 -22.53
CA ASN A 113 3.11 -23.35 -21.66
C ASN A 113 3.32 -21.86 -21.29
N HIS A 114 3.32 -21.57 -19.98
CA HIS A 114 4.03 -20.46 -19.30
C HIS A 114 3.34 -19.07 -19.15
N PRO A 115 3.46 -18.40 -17.98
CA PRO A 115 3.54 -16.93 -17.83
C PRO A 115 4.88 -16.41 -18.33
N TYR A 116 4.89 -15.97 -19.59
CA TYR A 116 6.03 -15.49 -20.41
C TYR A 116 7.32 -15.08 -19.66
N TRP A 117 8.41 -15.85 -19.81
CA TRP A 117 9.78 -15.45 -19.44
C TRP A 117 10.62 -15.31 -20.70
N LEU A 118 11.21 -14.12 -20.89
CA LEU A 118 12.18 -13.84 -21.95
C LEU A 118 13.51 -14.51 -21.61
N GLY A 119 13.86 -15.54 -22.37
CA GLY A 119 15.24 -16.03 -22.46
C GLY A 119 16.13 -15.18 -23.39
N ASP A 120 15.75 -13.94 -23.65
CA ASP A 120 16.50 -13.00 -24.48
C ASP A 120 16.33 -11.56 -23.93
N PRO A 121 17.35 -11.01 -23.23
CA PRO A 121 17.33 -9.64 -22.71
C PRO A 121 17.16 -8.57 -23.78
N ASP A 122 17.40 -8.89 -25.06
CA ASP A 122 17.32 -7.97 -26.21
C ASP A 122 16.01 -8.09 -27.02
N SER A 123 15.09 -8.96 -26.62
CA SER A 123 13.79 -9.13 -27.30
C SER A 123 12.73 -8.08 -26.94
N GLY A 124 13.20 -6.85 -26.66
CA GLY A 124 12.34 -5.68 -26.53
C GLY A 124 11.28 -5.62 -27.63
N ASP A 125 10.04 -5.35 -27.21
CA ASP A 125 8.90 -5.01 -28.06
C ASP A 125 8.67 -5.92 -29.29
N THR A 126 7.94 -7.02 -29.09
CA THR A 126 7.19 -7.62 -30.20
C THR A 126 5.68 -7.42 -30.00
N PRO A 127 4.92 -7.04 -31.06
CA PRO A 127 3.46 -6.97 -31.08
C PRO A 127 2.76 -8.22 -30.54
N LEU A 128 3.47 -9.35 -30.45
CA LEU A 128 2.99 -10.62 -29.94
C LEU A 128 2.63 -10.56 -28.45
N VAL A 129 3.40 -9.91 -27.57
CA VAL A 129 3.08 -9.91 -26.12
C VAL A 129 1.77 -9.18 -25.82
N ALA A 130 1.58 -8.01 -26.46
CA ALA A 130 0.34 -7.24 -26.35
C ALA A 130 -0.88 -7.95 -26.97
N GLN A 131 -0.68 -8.92 -27.88
CA GLN A 131 -1.76 -9.75 -28.40
C GLN A 131 -2.30 -10.74 -27.37
N TYR A 132 -1.47 -11.20 -26.42
CA TYR A 132 -1.86 -12.29 -25.50
C TYR A 132 -1.96 -11.87 -24.03
N THR A 133 -1.42 -10.71 -23.66
CA THR A 133 -1.44 -10.22 -22.28
C THR A 133 -2.09 -8.85 -22.18
N TYR A 134 -2.61 -8.53 -21.01
CA TYR A 134 -2.95 -7.17 -20.62
C TYR A 134 -1.80 -6.58 -19.80
N ASN A 135 -1.55 -5.27 -19.98
CA ASN A 135 -0.77 -4.53 -19.00
C ASN A 135 -1.55 -4.54 -17.67
N PRO A 136 -1.00 -5.11 -16.59
CA PRO A 136 -1.67 -5.15 -15.30
C PRO A 136 -2.07 -3.78 -14.77
N MET A 137 -1.22 -2.75 -14.93
CA MET A 137 -1.51 -1.39 -14.49
C MET A 137 -2.70 -0.78 -15.24
N ARG A 138 -2.73 -0.89 -16.58
CA ARG A 138 -3.88 -0.42 -17.37
C ARG A 138 -5.15 -1.19 -17.07
N LEU A 139 -5.04 -2.48 -16.75
CA LEU A 139 -6.20 -3.26 -16.35
C LEU A 139 -6.71 -2.78 -14.98
N ILE A 140 -5.82 -2.55 -14.02
CA ILE A 140 -6.14 -1.98 -12.71
C ILE A 140 -6.77 -0.60 -12.89
N GLU A 141 -6.19 0.30 -13.67
CA GLU A 141 -6.76 1.63 -13.99
C GLU A 141 -8.13 1.53 -14.67
N ALA A 142 -8.35 0.53 -15.53
CA ALA A 142 -9.62 0.35 -16.22
C ALA A 142 -10.71 -0.31 -15.35
N HIS A 143 -10.33 -1.02 -14.28
CA HIS A 143 -11.23 -1.83 -13.44
C HIS A 143 -11.20 -1.42 -11.96
N SER A 144 -10.42 -0.40 -11.60
CA SER A 144 -10.72 0.44 -10.47
C SER A 144 -12.11 0.97 -10.78
N VAL A 145 -13.11 0.37 -10.13
CA VAL A 145 -14.39 1.04 -9.96
C VAL A 145 -14.00 2.43 -9.51
N GLU A 146 -14.48 3.47 -10.18
CA GLU A 146 -14.58 4.81 -9.58
C GLU A 146 -15.56 4.70 -8.40
N THR A 147 -15.24 3.90 -7.40
CA THR A 147 -15.16 4.48 -6.09
C THR A 147 -13.97 5.41 -6.22
N GLU A 148 -14.22 6.72 -6.32
CA GLU A 148 -13.29 7.71 -5.79
C GLU A 148 -12.89 7.21 -4.40
N PHE A 149 -11.86 6.39 -4.34
CA PHE A 149 -11.16 6.20 -3.11
C PHE A 149 -10.39 7.50 -3.01
N ASP A 150 -10.94 8.39 -2.20
CA ASP A 150 -10.31 9.64 -1.82
C ASP A 150 -9.05 9.29 -1.03
N TYR A 151 -8.00 8.94 -1.78
CA TYR A 151 -6.62 8.87 -1.30
C TYR A 151 -6.03 10.27 -1.27
N ASN A 152 -6.73 11.24 -1.87
CA ASN A 152 -6.36 12.62 -1.71
C ASN A 152 -6.63 13.00 -0.26
N LEU A 153 -5.68 13.70 0.31
CA LEU A 153 -5.83 14.34 1.59
C LEU A 153 -6.57 15.65 1.34
N HIS A 154 -7.56 15.92 2.19
CA HIS A 154 -8.06 17.27 2.38
C HIS A 154 -6.97 18.06 3.09
N THR A 155 -6.47 19.10 2.43
CA THR A 155 -5.32 19.86 2.91
C THR A 155 -5.67 21.33 3.09
N GLU A 156 -5.35 21.84 4.26
CA GLU A 156 -5.54 23.24 4.65
C GLU A 156 -4.20 23.87 5.03
N TYR A 157 -3.84 24.97 4.37
CA TYR A 157 -2.62 25.73 4.66
C TYR A 157 -2.95 27.00 5.44
N TYR A 158 -2.10 27.36 6.40
CA TYR A 158 -2.32 28.49 7.31
C TYR A 158 -1.06 29.35 7.45
N SER A 159 -1.21 30.66 7.37
CA SER A 159 -0.09 31.63 7.54
C SER A 159 0.23 31.93 9.02
N ASN A 160 -0.10 31.01 9.93
CA ASN A 160 0.18 31.10 11.37
C ASN A 160 0.31 29.68 11.93
N GLN A 161 0.87 29.55 13.12
CA GLN A 161 1.08 28.24 13.77
C GLN A 161 -0.18 27.64 14.44
N ASN A 162 -1.28 28.40 14.54
CA ASN A 162 -2.43 28.03 15.39
C ASN A 162 -3.62 27.48 14.61
N LEU A 163 -3.45 27.20 13.30
CA LEU A 163 -4.52 26.66 12.44
C LEU A 163 -5.77 27.57 12.42
N THR A 164 -5.56 28.89 12.42
CA THR A 164 -6.63 29.89 12.36
C THR A 164 -6.65 30.57 11.00
N GLU A 165 -7.83 30.90 10.45
CA GLU A 165 -7.96 31.66 9.19
C GLU A 165 -7.13 31.06 8.02
N PRO A 166 -7.61 29.98 7.38
CA PRO A 166 -6.86 29.29 6.32
C PRO A 166 -6.49 30.23 5.16
N SER A 167 -5.26 30.08 4.67
CA SER A 167 -4.61 30.93 3.67
C SER A 167 -5.01 30.65 2.22
N SER A 168 -5.68 29.53 1.96
CA SER A 168 -6.08 29.07 0.62
C SER A 168 -7.47 28.43 0.63
N GLU A 169 -8.04 28.28 -0.57
CA GLU A 169 -9.19 27.38 -0.77
C GLU A 169 -8.75 25.93 -0.49
N GLU A 170 -9.66 25.12 0.05
CA GLU A 170 -9.43 23.70 0.37
C GLU A 170 -8.92 22.93 -0.85
N TYR A 171 -7.85 22.14 -0.68
CA TYR A 171 -7.30 21.32 -1.75
C TYR A 171 -7.48 19.83 -1.45
N TYR A 172 -7.82 19.07 -2.50
CA TYR A 172 -7.75 17.61 -2.51
C TYR A 172 -6.67 17.22 -3.51
N SER A 173 -5.39 17.29 -3.09
CA SER A 173 -4.27 17.16 -4.04
C SER A 173 -3.17 16.20 -3.62
N GLU A 174 -2.98 15.98 -2.33
CA GLU A 174 -1.85 15.22 -1.80
C GLU A 174 -2.24 13.75 -1.62
N THR A 175 -1.42 12.81 -2.07
CA THR A 175 -1.65 11.36 -1.84
C THR A 175 -0.79 10.80 -0.71
N GLU A 176 0.15 11.60 -0.19
CA GLU A 176 1.08 11.27 0.88
C GLU A 176 1.50 12.55 1.64
N ILE A 177 2.00 12.38 2.86
CA ILE A 177 2.61 13.45 3.66
C ILE A 177 4.11 13.11 3.74
N ASP A 178 4.90 13.66 2.82
CA ASP A 178 6.36 13.50 2.77
C ASP A 178 6.99 14.81 2.27
N PHE A 179 7.07 15.79 3.16
CA PHE A 179 7.46 17.15 2.82
C PHE A 179 8.75 17.57 3.51
N GLU A 180 9.66 18.13 2.71
CA GLU A 180 10.89 18.79 3.14
C GLU A 180 10.97 20.17 2.46
N TRP A 181 10.46 21.20 3.13
CA TRP A 181 10.52 22.59 2.66
C TRP A 181 11.79 23.31 3.13
N PHE A 182 12.53 22.76 4.09
CA PHE A 182 13.75 23.34 4.66
C PHE A 182 13.50 24.77 5.18
N ASP A 183 14.10 25.79 4.55
CA ASP A 183 13.97 27.19 4.96
C ASP A 183 12.80 27.91 4.25
N SER A 184 11.87 27.18 3.62
CA SER A 184 10.74 27.69 2.85
C SER A 184 9.39 27.23 3.40
N SER A 185 8.28 27.74 2.83
CA SER A 185 6.92 27.29 3.14
C SER A 185 6.17 26.82 1.88
N PRO A 186 5.13 25.97 2.02
CA PRO A 186 4.29 25.55 0.92
C PRO A 186 3.33 26.65 0.41
N ILE A 187 3.21 27.77 1.13
CA ILE A 187 2.25 28.84 0.83
C ILE A 187 2.84 29.76 -0.27
N PRO A 188 2.24 29.80 -1.48
CA PRO A 188 2.74 30.64 -2.56
C PRO A 188 2.76 32.12 -2.15
N TYR A 189 3.89 32.78 -2.34
CA TYR A 189 4.09 34.20 -1.97
C TYR A 189 3.91 34.51 -0.47
N GLY A 190 3.84 33.48 0.40
CA GLY A 190 3.74 33.61 1.85
C GLY A 190 5.09 33.87 2.53
N THR A 191 5.05 34.08 3.84
CA THR A 191 6.26 34.09 4.68
C THR A 191 6.81 32.67 4.83
N PRO A 192 8.14 32.49 4.92
CA PRO A 192 8.74 31.18 5.17
C PRO A 192 8.30 30.54 6.49
N ALA A 193 8.07 31.36 7.52
CA ALA A 193 7.56 30.95 8.83
C ALA A 193 6.97 32.18 9.57
N PRO A 194 6.08 31.99 10.57
CA PRO A 194 5.45 30.72 10.94
C PRO A 194 4.36 30.33 9.95
N PHE A 195 4.13 29.03 9.78
CA PHE A 195 2.97 28.49 9.05
C PHE A 195 2.51 27.17 9.69
N SER A 196 1.31 26.73 9.36
CA SER A 196 0.80 25.41 9.74
C SER A 196 0.03 24.76 8.61
N VAL A 197 -0.08 23.43 8.66
CA VAL A 197 -0.81 22.64 7.68
C VAL A 197 -1.64 21.59 8.42
N ARG A 198 -2.87 21.35 7.94
CA ARG A 198 -3.70 20.21 8.37
C ARG A 198 -3.95 19.33 7.16
N TRP A 199 -3.72 18.03 7.31
CA TRP A 199 -4.12 17.01 6.36
C TRP A 199 -5.14 16.07 7.00
N GLU A 200 -6.26 15.83 6.33
CA GLU A 200 -7.23 14.81 6.72
C GLU A 200 -7.46 13.82 5.56
N GLY A 201 -7.47 12.52 5.86
CA GLY A 201 -7.80 11.53 4.86
C GLY A 201 -7.94 10.13 5.43
N ARG A 202 -7.89 9.12 4.56
CA ARG A 202 -8.00 7.72 4.94
C ARG A 202 -6.76 6.95 4.55
N THR A 203 -6.27 6.09 5.45
CA THR A 203 -5.12 5.24 5.11
C THR A 203 -5.46 4.33 3.92
N PRO A 204 -4.48 3.96 3.07
CA PRO A 204 -4.74 3.08 1.94
C PRO A 204 -4.96 1.61 2.35
N PHE A 205 -4.59 1.23 3.58
CA PHE A 205 -4.66 -0.15 4.06
C PHE A 205 -6.02 -0.51 4.67
N LEU A 206 -6.41 -1.77 4.51
CA LEU A 206 -7.65 -2.36 5.05
C LEU A 206 -7.39 -3.54 5.99
N ARG A 207 -6.11 -3.87 6.23
CA ARG A 207 -5.70 -5.14 6.84
C ARG A 207 -5.55 -4.98 8.35
N GLN A 208 -6.33 -5.77 9.10
CA GLN A 208 -6.23 -5.89 10.56
C GLN A 208 -4.83 -6.33 11.01
N GLY A 209 -4.46 -5.99 12.25
CA GLY A 209 -3.18 -6.35 12.85
C GLY A 209 -2.43 -5.16 13.42
N GLY A 210 -1.17 -5.40 13.79
CA GLY A 210 -0.29 -4.41 14.38
C GLY A 210 0.30 -3.50 13.31
N TRP A 211 0.30 -2.21 13.59
CA TRP A 211 0.87 -1.16 12.77
C TRP A 211 1.74 -0.26 13.64
N ILE A 212 2.79 0.30 13.04
CA ILE A 212 3.57 1.37 13.66
C ILE A 212 3.48 2.56 12.73
N PHE A 213 3.03 3.70 13.25
CA PHE A 213 3.08 4.98 12.58
C PHE A 213 4.35 5.71 12.99
N TYR A 214 4.95 6.42 12.05
CA TYR A 214 6.09 7.30 12.25
C TYR A 214 5.70 8.70 11.80
N VAL A 215 5.89 9.69 12.66
CA VAL A 215 5.78 11.11 12.29
C VAL A 215 7.14 11.76 12.47
N THR A 216 7.63 12.40 11.41
CA THR A 216 8.88 13.15 11.43
C THR A 216 8.57 14.62 11.26
N THR A 217 9.13 15.45 12.14
CA THR A 217 8.82 16.88 12.18
C THR A 217 10.02 17.74 12.57
N GLY A 218 10.11 18.95 12.00
CA GLY A 218 11.03 19.99 12.45
C GLY A 218 10.55 20.72 13.69
N ASP A 219 9.23 20.91 13.85
CA ASP A 219 8.61 21.67 14.94
C ASP A 219 7.37 20.92 15.47
N GLY A 220 6.19 21.54 15.50
CA GLY A 220 5.04 20.97 16.15
C GLY A 220 4.31 19.96 15.28
N ILE A 221 3.92 18.82 15.87
CA ILE A 221 3.12 17.80 15.19
C ILE A 221 2.04 17.18 16.07
N ARG A 222 0.88 16.92 15.47
CA ARG A 222 -0.17 16.07 16.04
C ARG A 222 -0.60 15.01 15.04
N LEU A 223 -0.90 13.83 15.55
CA LEU A 223 -1.50 12.76 14.78
C LEU A 223 -2.77 12.27 15.50
N GLN A 224 -3.87 12.21 14.76
CA GLN A 224 -5.11 11.61 15.20
C GLN A 224 -5.46 10.42 14.31
N ILE A 225 -5.96 9.34 14.91
CA ILE A 225 -6.45 8.16 14.19
C ILE A 225 -7.88 7.87 14.66
N ASN A 226 -8.85 7.90 13.75
CA ASN A 226 -10.29 7.78 14.06
C ASN A 226 -10.74 8.72 15.19
N ASN A 227 -10.31 9.98 15.13
CA ASN A 227 -10.62 11.04 16.10
C ASN A 227 -10.03 10.82 17.51
N GLU A 228 -9.08 9.89 17.65
CA GLU A 228 -8.29 9.75 18.87
C GLU A 228 -6.90 10.38 18.66
N LEU A 229 -6.52 11.32 19.52
CA LEU A 229 -5.21 11.94 19.52
C LEU A 229 -4.16 10.94 20.03
N VAL A 230 -3.28 10.49 19.14
CA VAL A 230 -2.30 9.43 19.41
C VAL A 230 -0.87 9.95 19.55
N ILE A 231 -0.57 11.11 18.96
CA ILE A 231 0.68 11.85 19.15
C ILE A 231 0.32 13.33 19.34
N ASP A 232 0.81 13.95 20.41
CA ASP A 232 0.59 15.38 20.73
C ASP A 232 1.90 16.06 21.12
N GLU A 233 2.63 16.50 20.10
CA GLU A 233 3.91 17.19 20.22
C GLU A 233 3.76 18.62 19.67
N TRP A 234 2.68 19.30 20.10
CA TRP A 234 2.32 20.65 19.62
C TRP A 234 3.09 21.76 20.35
N HIS A 235 4.41 21.71 20.25
CA HIS A 235 5.32 22.72 20.77
C HIS A 235 6.53 22.87 19.84
N THR A 236 7.22 24.01 19.92
CA THR A 236 8.49 24.20 19.21
C THR A 236 9.50 23.17 19.68
N GLN A 237 10.21 22.55 18.76
CA GLN A 237 11.18 21.50 19.06
C GLN A 237 12.59 22.06 19.25
N ASP A 238 13.46 21.27 19.89
CA ASP A 238 14.89 21.55 19.89
C ASP A 238 15.45 21.53 18.45
N VAL A 239 16.58 22.20 18.23
CA VAL A 239 17.18 22.36 16.89
C VAL A 239 17.35 21.02 16.18
N GLY A 240 16.68 20.86 15.03
CA GLY A 240 16.82 19.68 14.19
C GLY A 240 15.47 19.13 13.71
N VAL A 241 15.43 17.81 13.55
CA VAL A 241 14.25 17.05 13.12
C VAL A 241 14.09 15.87 14.06
N ASN A 242 12.87 15.63 14.54
CA ASN A 242 12.53 14.56 15.47
C ASN A 242 11.56 13.58 14.83
N THR A 243 11.68 12.29 15.20
CA THR A 243 10.75 11.24 14.77
C THR A 243 10.09 10.60 15.98
N TYR A 244 8.76 10.54 15.94
CA TYR A 244 7.94 9.88 16.96
C TYR A 244 7.27 8.65 16.36
N GLU A 245 7.09 7.61 17.18
CA GLU A 245 6.41 6.39 16.76
C GLU A 245 5.16 6.13 17.60
N TYR A 246 4.12 5.60 16.96
CA TYR A 246 2.90 5.15 17.63
C TYR A 246 2.55 3.73 17.21
N HIS A 247 2.43 2.85 18.21
CA HIS A 247 2.06 1.45 18.01
C HIS A 247 0.55 1.32 18.08
N TRP A 248 -0.05 0.79 17.01
CA TRP A 248 -1.49 0.70 16.88
C TRP A 248 -1.96 -0.70 16.52
N LEU A 249 -3.11 -1.10 17.06
CA LEU A 249 -3.75 -2.36 16.74
C LEU A 249 -5.05 -2.11 15.98
N LEU A 250 -5.07 -2.39 14.68
CA LEU A 250 -6.28 -2.33 13.89
C LEU A 250 -7.12 -3.59 14.13
N SER A 251 -8.21 -3.43 14.89
CA SER A 251 -9.10 -4.51 15.33
C SER A 251 -10.18 -4.90 14.31
N SER A 252 -10.41 -4.09 13.29
CA SER A 252 -11.47 -4.31 12.29
C SER A 252 -10.98 -3.99 10.86
N ARG A 253 -11.66 -4.57 9.86
CA ARG A 253 -11.28 -4.38 8.45
C ARG A 253 -11.82 -3.04 7.93
N GLN A 254 -11.19 -1.94 8.32
CA GLN A 254 -11.58 -0.58 7.93
C GLN A 254 -10.36 0.25 7.52
N ARG A 255 -10.59 1.31 6.73
CA ARG A 255 -9.59 2.37 6.50
C ARG A 255 -9.75 3.41 7.59
N PRO A 256 -8.82 3.50 8.55
CA PRO A 256 -8.86 4.51 9.57
C PRO A 256 -8.82 5.90 8.93
N ILE A 257 -9.54 6.84 9.55
CA ILE A 257 -9.35 8.26 9.27
C ILE A 257 -8.07 8.69 9.97
N VAL A 258 -7.22 9.43 9.27
CA VAL A 258 -6.01 10.02 9.82
C VAL A 258 -6.11 11.53 9.61
N GLU A 259 -5.86 12.26 10.69
CA GLU A 259 -5.68 13.70 10.65
C GLU A 259 -4.28 14.00 11.21
N MET A 260 -3.48 14.75 10.46
CA MET A 260 -2.17 15.20 10.88
C MET A 260 -2.13 16.72 10.83
N GLU A 261 -1.74 17.33 11.93
CA GLU A 261 -1.53 18.77 12.02
C GLU A 261 -0.04 19.03 12.22
N TYR A 262 0.49 20.03 11.53
CA TYR A 262 1.89 20.44 11.59
C TYR A 262 2.00 21.96 11.73
N PHE A 263 2.99 22.45 12.46
CA PHE A 263 3.44 23.84 12.33
C PHE A 263 4.96 23.96 12.25
N ASP A 264 5.40 25.02 11.59
CA ASP A 264 6.79 25.45 11.48
C ASP A 264 7.00 26.83 12.11
N VAL A 265 8.13 27.04 12.79
CA VAL A 265 8.53 28.36 13.31
C VAL A 265 9.99 28.69 13.03
N ASN A 266 10.93 27.81 13.39
CA ASN A 266 12.37 28.14 13.38
C ASN A 266 13.31 26.97 13.09
N ASN A 267 12.79 25.77 12.91
CA ASN A 267 13.54 24.60 12.48
C ASN A 267 13.41 24.37 10.97
N PRO A 268 14.18 23.43 10.38
CA PRO A 268 13.93 23.01 9.00
C PRO A 268 12.50 22.48 8.87
N ALA A 269 11.74 23.06 7.95
CA ALA A 269 10.36 22.71 7.74
C ALA A 269 10.24 21.30 7.13
N VAL A 270 9.95 20.33 7.99
CA VAL A 270 9.82 18.90 7.64
C VAL A 270 8.54 18.37 8.25
N ALA A 271 7.72 17.69 7.45
CA ALA A 271 6.51 17.02 7.88
C ALA A 271 6.35 15.72 7.09
N GLN A 272 6.52 14.57 7.76
CA GLN A 272 6.41 13.26 7.13
C GLN A 272 5.56 12.32 7.97
N LEU A 273 4.72 11.52 7.30
CA LEU A 273 3.94 10.44 7.87
C LEU A 273 4.29 9.14 7.15
N ALA A 274 4.82 8.17 7.90
CA ALA A 274 5.03 6.82 7.40
C ALA A 274 4.32 5.80 8.30
N TRP A 275 4.10 4.60 7.77
CA TRP A 275 3.59 3.50 8.57
C TRP A 275 4.18 2.17 8.09
N GLN A 276 4.31 1.22 9.01
CA GLN A 276 4.71 -0.14 8.69
C GLN A 276 3.80 -1.15 9.38
N ARG A 277 3.54 -2.25 8.67
CA ARG A 277 2.87 -3.40 9.26
C ARG A 277 3.84 -4.19 10.11
N VAL A 278 3.40 -4.56 11.30
CA VAL A 278 4.12 -5.48 12.17
C VAL A 278 3.75 -6.93 11.80
N PRO A 279 4.73 -7.81 11.55
CA PRO A 279 4.47 -9.24 11.37
C PRO A 279 3.68 -9.84 12.55
N ASP A 280 2.76 -10.76 12.28
CA ASP A 280 1.81 -11.23 13.30
C ASP A 280 2.49 -11.91 14.50
N VAL A 281 3.69 -12.46 14.29
CA VAL A 281 4.54 -13.05 15.34
C VAL A 281 4.94 -12.05 16.44
N TYR A 282 4.96 -10.75 16.15
CA TYR A 282 5.30 -9.69 17.10
C TYR A 282 4.09 -9.00 17.73
N LEU A 283 2.85 -9.38 17.38
CA LEU A 283 1.64 -8.81 17.98
C LEU A 283 1.61 -8.85 19.52
N PRO A 284 2.09 -9.92 20.21
CA PRO A 284 2.11 -9.92 21.67
C PRO A 284 3.00 -8.82 22.27
N ILE A 285 4.03 -8.38 21.55
CA ILE A 285 4.92 -7.27 21.98
C ILE A 285 4.18 -5.95 21.81
N ILE A 286 3.54 -5.75 20.66
CA ILE A 286 2.74 -4.54 20.38
C ILE A 286 1.60 -4.37 21.38
N MET A 287 0.83 -5.44 21.65
CA MET A 287 -0.25 -5.40 22.65
C MET A 287 0.27 -5.03 24.05
N LYS A 288 1.45 -5.53 24.42
CA LYS A 288 2.09 -5.14 25.69
C LYS A 288 2.53 -3.68 25.70
N SER A 289 3.10 -3.18 24.61
CA SER A 289 3.49 -1.76 24.53
C SER A 289 2.27 -0.83 24.61
N ILE A 290 1.15 -1.18 23.94
CA ILE A 290 -0.09 -0.41 24.00
C ILE A 290 -0.64 -0.37 25.43
N LEU A 291 -0.64 -1.49 26.15
CA LEU A 291 -1.12 -1.57 27.53
C LEU A 291 -0.26 -0.78 28.54
N LEU A 292 0.97 -0.39 28.17
CA LEU A 292 1.90 0.34 29.01
C LEU A 292 1.96 1.84 28.70
N ILE A 293 1.39 2.29 27.58
CA ILE A 293 1.19 3.71 27.31
C ILE A 293 -0.02 4.16 28.14
N PRO A 294 0.13 5.10 29.10
CA PRO A 294 -1.02 5.60 29.83
C PRO A 294 -1.99 6.25 28.84
N THR A 295 -3.23 5.77 28.80
CA THR A 295 -4.31 6.47 28.09
C THR A 295 -4.35 7.91 28.59
N PRO A 296 -4.41 8.94 27.72
CA PRO A 296 -4.55 10.31 28.16
C PRO A 296 -5.75 10.41 29.12
N ASP A 297 -5.53 10.95 30.31
CA ASP A 297 -6.54 11.05 31.36
C ASP A 297 -7.71 11.91 30.82
N PRO A 298 -8.96 11.41 30.75
CA PRO A 298 -10.08 12.17 30.23
C PRO A 298 -10.54 13.31 31.15
N TYR A 299 -9.82 13.60 32.24
CA TYR A 299 -10.12 14.69 33.16
C TYR A 299 -8.96 15.69 33.26
N PRO A 300 -9.06 16.88 32.63
CA PRO A 300 -8.13 17.96 32.95
C PRO A 300 -8.36 18.38 34.40
N PHE A 301 -7.35 18.23 35.25
CA PHE A 301 -7.35 18.76 36.60
C PHE A 301 -7.60 20.28 36.55
N HIS A 302 -8.82 20.70 36.91
CA HIS A 302 -9.05 22.06 37.36
C HIS A 302 -8.23 22.29 38.64
N ARG A 303 -7.10 22.99 38.52
CA ARG A 303 -6.52 23.69 39.66
C ARG A 303 -6.98 25.14 39.64
N LYS A 304 -7.61 25.53 40.75
CA LYS A 304 -7.86 26.92 41.15
C LYS A 304 -6.56 27.62 41.50
#